data_AF-A0A183JW13-F1
#
_entry.id   AF-A0A183JW13-F1
#
_cell.length_a   1.000
_cell.length_b   1.000
_cell.length_c   1.000
_cell.angle_alpha   90.00
_cell.angle_beta   90.00
_cell.angle_gamma   90.00
#
_symmetry.space_group_name_H-M   'P 1'
#
loop_
_entity.id
_entity.type
_entity.pdbx_description
1 polymer ?
#
loop_
_entity_poly.entity_id
_entity_poly.type
_entity_poly.pdbx_seq_one_letter_code
_entity_poly.pdbx_strand_id
1 'polypeptide(L)'
;MLRVYCLLAGITEFPHPSNSSNISVLAELDWIQAFGAHIWYICDYQANLGEILSVYSDTWHSDQKPNTKQGVPRPSPPTVDKLINPNLAVSSVKDYPISEETEGPNREIKFRDWPRDTAYHLLQLCRKQFHSLQRTLDPCSFSRRSSSSCVLNRDNLLDWAMSWHLWRFLVSYGYHHFYDDFYEDFSEISTRVCNEFATQLEAAGLWEWSVFVLLHIDCEKTREASVKCLIGRHVSLVLPSGLLNNSNKNSSSCLSDIDFMSHKISLLPTPSLTKPESFVVNRLGVPVHWIHEAKV
;
A
#
# COMPACT_ATOMS: atom_id res chain seq x y z
N MET A 1 17.75 -19.53 -28.54
CA MET A 1 18.46 -20.81 -28.29
C MET A 1 19.76 -20.63 -27.51
N LEU A 2 20.66 -19.70 -27.87
CA LEU A 2 21.94 -19.54 -27.17
C LEU A 2 21.78 -19.24 -25.67
N ARG A 3 20.82 -18.38 -25.32
CA ARG A 3 20.51 -18.02 -23.92
C ARG A 3 20.18 -19.24 -23.05
N VAL A 4 19.48 -20.24 -23.60
CA VAL A 4 19.11 -21.46 -22.87
C VAL A 4 20.34 -22.30 -22.58
N TYR A 5 21.25 -22.46 -23.55
CA TYR A 5 22.50 -23.20 -23.33
C TYR A 5 23.41 -22.50 -22.32
N CYS A 6 23.53 -21.17 -22.38
CA CYS A 6 24.29 -20.40 -21.39
C CYS A 6 23.69 -20.56 -19.99
N LEU A 7 22.36 -20.50 -19.86
CA LEU A 7 21.68 -20.70 -18.59
C LEU A 7 21.93 -22.10 -18.02
N LEU A 8 21.83 -23.16 -18.84
CA LEU A 8 22.14 -24.53 -18.42
C LEU A 8 23.61 -24.71 -18.03
N ALA A 9 24.51 -23.90 -18.58
CA ALA A 9 25.92 -23.88 -18.21
C ALA A 9 26.21 -23.02 -16.96
N GLY A 10 25.20 -22.37 -16.36
CA GLY A 10 25.37 -21.45 -15.23
C GLY A 10 26.02 -20.12 -15.61
N ILE A 11 26.07 -19.79 -16.91
CA ILE A 11 26.71 -18.58 -17.43
C ILE A 11 25.65 -17.48 -17.60
N THR A 12 25.89 -16.31 -17.01
CA THR A 12 24.95 -15.18 -16.99
C THR A 12 25.23 -14.10 -18.04
N GLU A 13 26.40 -14.11 -18.66
CA GLU A 13 26.83 -13.15 -19.69
C GLU A 13 27.53 -13.84 -20.85
N PHE A 14 27.27 -13.39 -22.07
CA PHE A 14 28.01 -13.84 -23.25
C PHE A 14 28.31 -12.66 -24.20
N PRO A 15 29.44 -12.69 -24.93
CA PRO A 15 29.80 -11.62 -25.86
C PRO A 15 28.87 -11.61 -27.07
N HIS A 16 28.41 -10.42 -27.48
CA HIS A 16 27.62 -10.27 -28.70
C HIS A 16 28.49 -10.57 -29.94
N PRO A 17 27.99 -11.32 -30.95
CA PRO A 17 28.81 -11.72 -32.11
C PRO A 17 29.25 -10.55 -33.00
N SER A 18 28.46 -9.47 -33.04
CA SER A 18 28.74 -8.28 -33.88
C SER A 18 29.06 -7.00 -33.09
N ASN A 19 28.98 -7.02 -31.76
CA ASN A 19 29.14 -5.82 -30.92
C ASN A 19 30.07 -6.18 -29.75
N SER A 20 30.89 -5.24 -29.27
CA SER A 20 31.83 -5.49 -28.16
C SER A 20 31.15 -5.55 -26.78
N SER A 21 29.82 -5.43 -26.73
CA SER A 21 29.02 -5.51 -25.52
C SER A 21 28.72 -6.96 -25.12
N ASN A 22 28.80 -7.25 -23.82
CA ASN A 22 28.21 -8.48 -23.27
C ASN A 22 26.68 -8.36 -23.24
N ILE A 23 26.00 -9.45 -23.56
CA ILE A 23 24.55 -9.60 -23.41
C ILE A 23 24.30 -10.38 -22.13
N SER A 24 23.47 -9.83 -21.24
CA SER A 24 22.96 -10.62 -20.11
C SER A 24 21.98 -11.67 -20.61
N VAL A 25 22.17 -12.92 -20.21
CA VAL A 25 21.25 -14.03 -20.50
C VAL A 25 19.86 -13.75 -19.92
N LEU A 26 19.83 -13.07 -18.76
CA LEU A 26 18.63 -12.73 -18.01
C LEU A 26 17.97 -11.42 -18.46
N ALA A 27 18.51 -10.77 -19.49
CA ALA A 27 17.92 -9.58 -20.10
C ALA A 27 16.48 -9.82 -20.55
N GLU A 28 15.62 -8.79 -20.46
CA GLU A 28 14.21 -8.81 -20.87
C GLU A 28 13.28 -9.75 -20.06
N LEU A 29 13.79 -10.42 -19.03
CA LEU A 29 12.98 -11.24 -18.13
C LEU A 29 12.36 -10.40 -17.00
N ASP A 30 11.31 -10.94 -16.37
CA ASP A 30 10.87 -10.41 -15.09
C ASP A 30 11.89 -10.70 -13.99
N TRP A 31 11.95 -9.83 -12.99
CA TRP A 31 12.86 -9.99 -11.86
C TRP A 31 12.61 -11.31 -11.10
N ILE A 32 11.36 -11.78 -11.03
CA ILE A 32 11.00 -13.07 -10.42
C ILE A 32 11.58 -14.23 -11.24
N GLN A 33 11.54 -14.13 -12.58
CA GLN A 33 12.10 -15.14 -13.47
C GLN A 33 13.62 -15.15 -13.40
N ALA A 34 14.25 -13.97 -13.37
CA ALA A 34 15.70 -13.85 -13.17
C ALA A 34 16.12 -14.38 -11.80
N PHE A 35 15.36 -14.13 -10.74
CA PHE A 35 15.61 -14.69 -9.42
C PHE A 35 15.44 -16.21 -9.41
N GLY A 36 14.41 -16.74 -10.07
CA GLY A 36 14.22 -18.19 -10.27
C GLY A 36 15.40 -18.83 -11.02
N ALA A 37 15.95 -18.14 -12.03
CA ALA A 37 17.16 -18.58 -12.70
C ALA A 37 18.38 -18.63 -11.75
N HIS A 38 18.47 -17.70 -10.79
CA HIS A 38 19.50 -17.75 -9.76
C HIS A 38 19.35 -18.96 -8.85
N ILE A 39 18.12 -19.28 -8.46
CA ILE A 39 17.82 -20.45 -7.62
C ILE A 39 18.14 -21.77 -8.34
N TRP A 40 17.77 -21.90 -9.60
CA TRP A 40 17.79 -23.21 -10.28
C TRP A 40 19.03 -23.49 -11.11
N TYR A 41 19.71 -22.47 -11.64
CA TYR A 41 20.75 -22.66 -12.65
C TYR A 41 22.09 -21.98 -12.34
N ILE A 42 22.09 -20.88 -11.58
CA ILE A 42 23.30 -20.08 -11.36
C ILE A 42 23.95 -20.43 -10.02
N CYS A 43 23.17 -20.48 -8.95
CA CYS A 43 23.70 -20.83 -7.63
C CYS A 43 23.80 -22.34 -7.46
N ASP A 44 24.71 -22.75 -6.56
CA ASP A 44 24.87 -24.16 -6.20
C ASP A 44 23.60 -24.69 -5.51
N TYR A 45 23.32 -25.98 -5.67
CA TYR A 45 22.13 -26.64 -5.10
C TYR A 45 22.14 -26.65 -3.57
N GLN A 46 23.33 -26.45 -2.95
CA GLN A 46 23.50 -26.34 -1.51
C GLN A 46 23.36 -24.90 -1.00
N ALA A 47 23.26 -23.91 -1.89
CA ALA A 47 23.23 -22.51 -1.50
C ALA A 47 21.95 -22.18 -0.75
N ASN A 48 22.09 -21.43 0.35
CA ASN A 48 20.94 -20.99 1.13
C ASN A 48 20.22 -19.85 0.43
N LEU A 49 18.92 -19.68 0.70
CA LEU A 49 18.13 -18.58 0.12
C LEU A 49 18.76 -17.20 0.34
N GLY A 50 19.39 -16.98 1.50
CA GLY A 50 20.09 -15.73 1.80
C GLY A 50 21.33 -15.47 0.94
N GLU A 51 22.04 -16.54 0.54
CA GLU A 51 23.22 -16.48 -0.34
C GLU A 51 22.79 -16.26 -1.79
N ILE A 52 21.76 -16.97 -2.24
CA ILE A 52 21.15 -16.79 -3.56
C ILE A 52 20.67 -15.34 -3.70
N LEU A 53 19.99 -14.83 -2.66
CA LEU A 53 19.53 -13.44 -2.62
C LEU A 53 20.68 -12.44 -2.59
N SER A 54 21.84 -12.72 -1.97
CA SER A 54 23.01 -11.85 -2.10
C SER A 54 23.57 -11.83 -3.51
N VAL A 55 23.76 -12.98 -4.14
CA VAL A 55 24.30 -13.06 -5.49
C VAL A 55 23.38 -12.31 -6.46
N TYR A 56 22.08 -12.56 -6.36
CA TYR A 56 21.11 -11.81 -7.14
C TYR A 56 21.15 -10.31 -6.83
N SER A 57 21.19 -9.92 -5.54
CA SER A 57 21.31 -8.51 -5.16
C SER A 57 22.52 -7.85 -5.80
N ASP A 58 23.69 -8.45 -5.65
CA ASP A 58 24.95 -7.88 -6.11
C ASP A 58 24.96 -7.75 -7.64
N THR A 59 24.44 -8.75 -8.38
CA THR A 59 24.39 -8.70 -9.84
C THR A 59 23.56 -7.53 -10.39
N TRP A 60 22.37 -7.24 -9.85
CA TRP A 60 21.57 -6.11 -10.33
C TRP A 60 22.02 -4.74 -9.77
N HIS A 61 22.75 -4.71 -8.65
CA HIS A 61 23.39 -3.50 -8.13
C HIS A 61 24.66 -3.13 -8.92
N SER A 62 25.43 -4.12 -9.37
CA SER A 62 26.65 -3.92 -10.16
C SER A 62 26.38 -3.48 -11.61
N ASP A 63 25.15 -3.64 -12.09
CA ASP A 63 24.76 -3.19 -13.43
C ASP A 63 24.77 -1.66 -13.54
N GLN A 64 25.70 -1.16 -14.34
CA GLN A 64 25.92 0.27 -14.59
C GLN A 64 24.79 0.91 -15.41
N LYS A 65 24.00 0.10 -16.15
CA LYS A 65 22.94 0.58 -17.06
C LYS A 65 21.57 -0.01 -16.71
N PRO A 66 21.04 0.26 -15.51
CA PRO A 66 19.85 -0.43 -15.00
C PRO A 66 18.53 -0.14 -15.70
N ASN A 67 18.49 0.95 -16.48
CA ASN A 67 17.32 1.33 -17.25
C ASN A 67 17.35 0.75 -18.68
N THR A 68 18.39 -0.03 -19.01
CA THR A 68 18.54 -0.65 -20.33
C THR A 68 17.98 -2.06 -20.28
N LYS A 69 17.25 -2.47 -21.33
CA LYS A 69 16.69 -3.84 -21.45
C LYS A 69 17.75 -4.95 -21.52
N GLN A 70 19.03 -4.60 -21.57
CA GLN A 70 20.17 -5.51 -21.68
C GLN A 70 20.74 -5.97 -20.33
N GLY A 71 20.30 -5.35 -19.22
CA GLY A 71 20.76 -5.63 -17.86
C GLY A 71 19.99 -6.73 -17.14
N VAL A 72 20.48 -7.11 -15.95
CA VAL A 72 19.74 -8.00 -15.03
C VAL A 72 18.52 -7.24 -14.51
N PRO A 73 17.30 -7.81 -14.60
CA PRO A 73 16.10 -7.09 -14.25
C PRO A 73 16.08 -6.75 -12.76
N ARG A 74 15.76 -5.50 -12.44
CA ARG A 74 15.64 -5.04 -11.06
C ARG A 74 14.31 -5.47 -10.44
N PRO A 75 14.30 -5.77 -9.13
CA PRO A 75 13.06 -5.96 -8.38
C PRO A 75 12.11 -4.80 -8.63
N SER A 76 10.93 -5.11 -9.15
CA SER A 76 9.92 -4.10 -9.41
C SER A 76 8.52 -4.72 -9.32
N PRO A 77 7.54 -4.00 -8.73
CA PRO A 77 6.21 -4.55 -8.50
C PRO A 77 5.59 -5.09 -9.79
N PRO A 78 4.85 -6.22 -9.70
CA PRO A 78 4.19 -6.82 -10.85
C PRO A 78 3.12 -5.88 -11.42
N THR A 79 2.96 -5.92 -12.74
CA THR A 79 1.86 -5.22 -13.42
C THR A 79 0.53 -5.89 -13.07
N VAL A 80 -0.54 -5.11 -12.86
CA VAL A 80 -1.88 -5.63 -12.54
C VAL A 80 -2.34 -6.67 -13.56
N ASP A 81 -2.04 -6.47 -14.84
CA ASP A 81 -2.39 -7.42 -15.91
C ASP A 81 -1.80 -8.82 -15.67
N LYS A 82 -0.57 -8.89 -15.13
CA LYS A 82 0.09 -10.17 -14.77
C LYS A 82 -0.52 -10.80 -13.52
N LEU A 83 -1.03 -10.00 -12.60
CA LEU A 83 -1.72 -10.51 -11.41
C LEU A 83 -3.08 -11.11 -11.75
N ILE A 84 -3.82 -10.48 -12.67
CA ILE A 84 -5.13 -10.95 -13.12
C ILE A 84 -4.98 -12.18 -14.03
N ASN A 85 -3.99 -12.15 -14.93
CA ASN A 85 -3.74 -13.21 -15.90
C ASN A 85 -2.30 -13.74 -15.78
N PRO A 86 -2.03 -14.66 -14.83
CA PRO A 86 -0.68 -15.19 -14.62
C PRO A 86 -0.17 -16.02 -15.81
N ASN A 87 -1.06 -16.49 -16.69
CA ASN A 87 -0.74 -17.28 -17.88
C ASN A 87 -0.59 -16.41 -19.15
N LEU A 88 -0.62 -15.08 -19.04
CA LEU A 88 -0.43 -14.22 -20.20
C LEU A 88 0.97 -14.48 -20.80
N ALA A 89 1.01 -14.80 -22.10
CA ALA A 89 2.26 -15.16 -22.76
C ALA A 89 3.30 -14.03 -22.60
N VAL A 90 4.44 -14.38 -22.00
CA VAL A 90 5.60 -13.51 -21.91
C VAL A 90 6.04 -13.16 -23.33
N SER A 91 6.31 -11.88 -23.59
CA SER A 91 6.85 -11.43 -24.88
C SER A 91 8.03 -12.32 -25.27
N SER A 92 8.06 -12.83 -26.49
CA SER A 92 9.12 -13.72 -26.96
C SER A 92 10.47 -13.04 -26.79
N VAL A 93 11.33 -13.59 -25.92
CA VAL A 93 12.68 -13.10 -25.67
C VAL A 93 13.48 -13.19 -26.96
N LYS A 94 14.09 -12.08 -27.38
CA LYS A 94 14.93 -12.07 -28.59
C LYS A 94 16.35 -12.49 -28.20
N ASP A 95 16.90 -13.51 -28.88
CA ASP A 95 18.26 -13.99 -28.60
C ASP A 95 19.31 -12.87 -28.69
N TYR A 96 19.12 -11.94 -29.63
CA TYR A 96 19.92 -10.74 -29.81
C TYR A 96 19.00 -9.50 -29.82
N PRO A 97 18.95 -8.68 -28.75
CA PRO A 97 18.21 -7.44 -28.77
C PRO A 97 18.92 -6.48 -29.75
N ILE A 98 18.32 -6.26 -30.91
CA ILE A 98 18.85 -5.33 -31.92
C ILE A 98 18.90 -3.92 -31.30
N SER A 99 20.03 -3.25 -31.55
CA SER A 99 20.47 -1.94 -31.08
C SER A 99 19.57 -0.78 -31.53
N GLU A 100 18.32 -0.78 -31.14
CA GLU A 100 17.72 0.47 -30.74
C GLU A 100 17.96 0.53 -29.24
N GLU A 101 18.65 1.57 -28.77
CA GLU A 101 18.49 2.04 -27.40
C GLU A 101 17.00 2.39 -27.23
N THR A 102 16.14 1.37 -27.19
CA THR A 102 14.81 1.53 -26.65
C THR A 102 15.10 1.78 -25.20
N GLU A 103 15.11 3.08 -24.87
CA GLU A 103 14.84 3.58 -23.54
C GLU A 103 13.96 2.52 -22.87
N GLY A 104 14.42 1.96 -21.76
CA GLY A 104 13.53 1.12 -20.95
C GLY A 104 12.20 1.86 -20.79
N PRO A 105 11.10 1.17 -20.45
CA PRO A 105 9.77 1.80 -20.36
C PRO A 105 9.71 3.03 -19.42
N ASN A 106 10.80 3.30 -18.69
CA ASN A 106 11.02 4.38 -17.76
C ASN A 106 12.09 5.35 -18.27
N ARG A 107 11.71 6.59 -18.62
CA ARG A 107 12.65 7.73 -18.74
C ARG A 107 13.44 7.84 -17.43
N GLU A 108 14.77 7.94 -17.53
CA GLU A 108 15.76 8.08 -16.45
C GLU A 108 15.18 8.28 -15.05
N ILE A 109 14.65 7.20 -14.46
CA ILE A 109 14.22 7.23 -13.07
C ILE A 109 15.53 7.30 -12.27
N LYS A 110 15.75 8.42 -11.56
CA LYS A 110 16.88 8.54 -10.64
C LYS A 110 16.82 7.34 -9.70
N PHE A 111 17.96 6.77 -9.31
CA PHE A 111 18.02 5.57 -8.46
C PHE A 111 17.12 5.65 -7.21
N ARG A 112 16.96 6.87 -6.67
CA ARG A 112 16.09 7.16 -5.51
C ARG A 112 14.60 7.10 -5.78
N ASP A 113 14.15 7.10 -7.03
CA ASP A 113 12.75 7.18 -7.45
C ASP A 113 12.21 5.85 -7.97
N TRP A 114 13.04 4.79 -7.95
CA TRP A 114 12.65 3.46 -8.41
C TRP A 114 11.59 2.83 -7.48
N PRO A 115 10.50 2.25 -8.01
CA PRO A 115 9.50 1.57 -7.20
C PRO A 115 10.14 0.37 -6.48
N ARG A 116 9.94 0.31 -5.17
CA ARG A 116 10.41 -0.79 -4.35
C ARG A 116 9.39 -1.90 -4.41
N ASP A 117 9.81 -3.11 -4.74
CA ASP A 117 8.89 -4.26 -4.73
C ASP A 117 8.72 -4.79 -3.30
N THR A 118 7.48 -4.94 -2.86
CA THR A 118 7.14 -5.55 -1.57
C THR A 118 7.65 -6.97 -1.46
N ALA A 119 7.48 -7.80 -2.50
CA ALA A 119 7.87 -9.20 -2.47
C ALA A 119 9.37 -9.36 -2.27
N TYR A 120 10.18 -8.58 -3.00
CA TYR A 120 11.63 -8.57 -2.85
C TYR A 120 12.07 -8.10 -1.47
N HIS A 121 11.45 -7.05 -0.93
CA HIS A 121 11.81 -6.54 0.39
C HIS A 121 11.34 -7.45 1.53
N LEU A 122 10.28 -8.23 1.34
CA LEU A 122 9.90 -9.31 2.27
C LEU A 122 10.94 -10.43 2.25
N LEU A 123 11.45 -10.83 1.08
CA LEU A 123 12.58 -11.77 0.98
C LEU A 123 13.82 -11.21 1.70
N GLN A 124 14.08 -9.92 1.55
CA GLN A 124 15.19 -9.25 2.24
C GLN A 124 15.00 -9.23 3.75
N LEU A 125 13.76 -9.08 4.25
CA LEU A 125 13.42 -9.15 5.67
C LEU A 125 13.68 -10.54 6.26
N CYS A 126 13.47 -11.61 5.49
CA CYS A 126 13.81 -12.97 5.92
C CYS A 126 15.32 -13.15 6.18
N ARG A 127 16.17 -12.35 5.51
CA ARG A 127 17.62 -12.40 5.66
C ARG A 127 18.15 -11.36 6.67
N LYS A 128 17.68 -10.12 6.57
CA LYS A 128 18.08 -9.00 7.42
C LYS A 128 16.90 -8.64 8.33
N GLN A 129 17.05 -8.90 9.62
CA GLN A 129 16.04 -8.55 10.63
C GLN A 129 15.78 -7.04 10.69
N PHE A 130 16.74 -6.22 10.27
CA PHE A 130 16.66 -4.76 10.23
C PHE A 130 16.66 -4.29 8.76
N HIS A 131 15.47 -4.15 8.17
CA HIS A 131 15.29 -3.60 6.84
C HIS A 131 14.16 -2.57 6.87
N SER A 132 14.42 -1.34 6.45
CA SER A 132 13.41 -0.26 6.49
C SER A 132 12.27 -0.56 5.51
N LEU A 133 11.05 -0.62 6.04
CA LEU A 133 9.83 -0.91 5.28
C LEU A 133 8.98 0.33 4.99
N GLN A 134 9.41 1.53 5.38
CA GLN A 134 8.64 2.78 5.23
C GLN A 134 8.15 2.99 3.79
N ARG A 135 9.03 2.73 2.82
CA ARG A 135 8.74 2.86 1.39
C ARG A 135 8.24 1.56 0.75
N THR A 136 8.37 0.45 1.46
CA THR A 136 7.83 -0.86 1.04
C THR A 136 6.32 -0.92 1.28
N LEU A 137 5.81 -0.23 2.29
CA LEU A 137 4.38 -0.18 2.61
C LEU A 137 3.60 0.85 1.77
N ASP A 138 4.23 1.52 0.82
CA ASP A 138 3.51 2.39 -0.11
C ASP A 138 2.69 1.55 -1.10
N PRO A 139 1.49 2.00 -1.52
CA PRO A 139 0.60 1.23 -2.40
C PRO A 139 1.25 0.90 -3.75
N CYS A 140 2.10 1.81 -4.24
CA CYS A 140 2.90 1.63 -5.46
C CYS A 140 3.89 0.46 -5.41
N SER A 141 4.18 -0.08 -4.22
CA SER A 141 5.12 -1.17 -4.01
C SER A 141 4.49 -2.56 -4.17
N PHE A 142 3.15 -2.64 -4.23
CA PHE A 142 2.41 -3.90 -4.39
C PHE A 142 2.08 -4.22 -5.85
N SER A 143 1.66 -3.21 -6.62
CA SER A 143 1.28 -3.43 -8.02
C SER A 143 1.38 -2.17 -8.87
N ARG A 144 1.60 -2.36 -10.17
CA ARG A 144 1.63 -1.31 -11.20
C ARG A 144 0.43 -1.45 -12.13
N ARG A 145 -0.49 -0.48 -12.15
CA ARG A 145 -1.64 -0.44 -13.11
C ARG A 145 -1.25 0.00 -14.53
N SER A 146 -0.01 0.44 -14.76
CA SER A 146 0.48 0.83 -16.09
C SER A 146 1.98 0.55 -16.24
N SER A 147 2.41 0.31 -17.48
CA SER A 147 3.79 0.09 -17.92
C SER A 147 4.74 1.26 -17.62
N SER A 148 4.20 2.43 -17.26
CA SER A 148 4.96 3.65 -16.97
C SER A 148 4.92 4.00 -15.48
N SER A 149 6.12 4.14 -14.90
CA SER A 149 6.48 4.78 -13.63
C SER A 149 5.36 5.03 -12.60
N CYS A 150 5.51 4.40 -11.42
CA CYS A 150 4.68 4.58 -10.23
C CYS A 150 4.49 6.04 -9.77
N VAL A 151 5.37 6.95 -10.20
CA VAL A 151 5.32 8.37 -9.78
C VAL A 151 4.27 9.17 -10.58
N LEU A 152 3.85 8.68 -11.75
CA LEU A 152 2.99 9.46 -12.66
C LEU A 152 1.54 9.01 -12.74
N ASN A 153 1.19 7.86 -12.15
CA ASN A 153 -0.18 7.34 -12.24
C ASN A 153 -0.86 7.37 -10.87
N ARG A 154 -1.68 8.43 -10.65
CA ARG A 154 -2.46 8.63 -9.41
C ARG A 154 -3.33 7.43 -9.07
N ASP A 155 -3.74 6.66 -10.08
CA ASP A 155 -4.58 5.47 -9.90
C ASP A 155 -3.88 4.32 -9.15
N ASN A 156 -2.54 4.30 -9.08
CA ASN A 156 -1.75 3.35 -8.29
C ASN A 156 -1.66 3.71 -6.80
N LEU A 157 -1.99 4.95 -6.44
CA LEU A 157 -1.99 5.42 -5.05
C LEU A 157 -3.33 5.14 -4.34
N LEU A 158 -4.26 4.46 -5.03
CA LEU A 158 -5.66 4.32 -4.60
C LEU A 158 -5.96 3.00 -3.87
N ASP A 159 -4.98 2.16 -3.57
CA ASP A 159 -5.22 0.92 -2.81
C ASP A 159 -4.26 0.81 -1.61
N TRP A 160 -4.66 1.44 -0.50
CA TRP A 160 -3.93 1.34 0.77
C TRP A 160 -4.35 0.09 1.58
N ALA A 161 -5.30 -0.71 1.08
CA ALA A 161 -5.77 -1.89 1.80
C ALA A 161 -4.64 -2.91 1.99
N MET A 162 -3.90 -3.22 0.92
CA MET A 162 -2.75 -4.14 0.98
C MET A 162 -1.63 -3.64 1.87
N SER A 163 -1.35 -2.33 1.82
CA SER A 163 -0.40 -1.68 2.72
C SER A 163 -0.79 -1.86 4.18
N TRP A 164 -2.06 -1.61 4.52
CA TRP A 164 -2.57 -1.76 5.88
C TRP A 164 -2.54 -3.21 6.34
N HIS A 165 -3.03 -4.15 5.53
CA HIS A 165 -3.04 -5.56 5.90
C HIS A 165 -1.63 -6.14 6.08
N LEU A 166 -0.70 -5.82 5.19
CA LEU A 166 0.69 -6.26 5.33
C LEU A 166 1.32 -5.68 6.59
N TRP A 167 1.10 -4.39 6.86
CA TRP A 167 1.55 -3.76 8.10
C TRP A 167 0.99 -4.46 9.34
N ARG A 168 -0.32 -4.74 9.38
CA ARG A 168 -0.97 -5.48 10.47
C ARG A 168 -0.37 -6.87 10.66
N PHE A 169 -0.13 -7.58 9.57
CA PHE A 169 0.49 -8.90 9.60
C PHE A 169 1.91 -8.84 10.20
N LEU A 170 2.74 -7.92 9.72
CA LEU A 170 4.12 -7.76 10.21
C LEU A 170 4.18 -7.40 11.69
N VAL A 171 3.31 -6.50 12.15
CA VAL A 171 3.18 -6.16 13.57
C VAL A 171 2.75 -7.38 14.38
N SER A 172 1.78 -8.16 13.91
CA SER A 172 1.32 -9.37 14.62
C SER A 172 2.37 -10.49 14.67
N TYR A 173 3.27 -10.54 13.68
CA TYR A 173 4.35 -11.52 13.62
C TYR A 173 5.51 -11.19 14.57
N GLY A 174 5.49 -10.00 15.20
CA GLY A 174 6.53 -9.58 16.13
C GLY A 174 7.66 -8.79 15.47
N TYR A 175 7.50 -8.36 14.21
CA TYR A 175 8.40 -7.38 13.62
C TYR A 175 8.12 -6.01 14.26
N HIS A 176 8.79 -5.75 15.37
CA HIS A 176 8.76 -4.49 16.11
C HIS A 176 10.10 -3.74 16.00
N HIS A 177 11.11 -4.30 15.34
CA HIS A 177 12.43 -3.68 15.16
C HIS A 177 12.43 -2.37 14.35
N PHE A 178 11.25 -1.89 13.96
CA PHE A 178 11.01 -0.56 13.43
C PHE A 178 11.09 0.55 14.49
N TYR A 179 11.12 0.22 15.78
CA TYR A 179 11.13 1.20 16.87
C TYR A 179 12.52 1.74 17.24
N ASP A 180 13.61 1.10 16.81
CA ASP A 180 14.86 1.19 17.59
C ASP A 180 15.89 2.22 17.10
N ASP A 181 15.83 2.74 15.86
CA ASP A 181 16.85 3.71 15.41
C ASP A 181 16.38 5.18 15.41
N PHE A 182 15.11 5.50 15.14
CA PHE A 182 14.57 6.87 15.20
C PHE A 182 13.04 6.81 15.44
N TYR A 183 12.61 7.09 16.67
CA TYR A 183 11.26 6.82 17.21
C TYR A 183 10.08 7.53 16.51
N GLU A 184 10.34 8.46 15.58
CA GLU A 184 9.32 9.27 14.90
C GLU A 184 8.75 8.59 13.65
N ASP A 185 9.57 7.85 12.90
CA ASP A 185 9.19 7.36 11.57
C ASP A 185 8.05 6.32 11.60
N PHE A 186 7.98 5.44 12.61
CA PHE A 186 6.98 4.36 12.61
C PHE A 186 5.59 4.80 13.04
N SER A 187 5.47 5.67 14.06
CA SER A 187 4.19 6.24 14.46
C SER A 187 3.58 7.05 13.31
N GLU A 188 4.42 7.70 12.51
CA GLU A 188 3.99 8.39 11.30
C GLU A 188 3.52 7.42 10.21
N ILE A 189 4.21 6.29 10.01
CA ILE A 189 3.79 5.26 9.05
C ILE A 189 2.47 4.64 9.45
N SER A 190 2.31 4.18 10.70
CA SER A 190 1.06 3.56 11.17
C SER A 190 -0.10 4.55 11.06
N THR A 191 0.13 5.81 11.46
CA THR A 191 -0.83 6.89 11.30
C THR A 191 -1.17 7.14 9.83
N ARG A 192 -0.18 7.24 8.94
CA ARG A 192 -0.37 7.46 7.50
C ARG A 192 -1.19 6.33 6.87
N VAL A 193 -0.76 5.09 7.04
CA VAL A 193 -1.42 3.92 6.44
C VAL A 193 -2.85 3.77 6.97
N CYS A 194 -3.07 3.99 8.27
CA CYS A 194 -4.41 3.96 8.86
C CYS A 194 -5.28 5.11 8.31
N ASN A 195 -4.80 6.34 8.26
CA ASN A 195 -5.58 7.48 7.77
C ASN A 195 -5.94 7.32 6.29
N GLU A 196 -4.98 6.94 5.44
CA GLU A 196 -5.22 6.78 4.00
C GLU A 196 -6.19 5.62 3.69
N PHE A 197 -6.08 4.50 4.40
CA PHE A 197 -7.05 3.41 4.23
C PHE A 197 -8.42 3.78 4.83
N ALA A 198 -8.44 4.50 5.95
CA ALA A 198 -9.67 5.00 6.58
C ALA A 198 -10.44 5.97 5.67
N THR A 199 -9.75 6.90 4.98
CA THR A 199 -10.39 7.82 4.04
C THR A 199 -10.94 7.09 2.81
N GLN A 200 -10.28 6.02 2.35
CA GLN A 200 -10.79 5.17 1.27
C GLN A 200 -12.09 4.45 1.66
N LEU A 201 -12.14 3.87 2.86
CA LEU A 201 -13.35 3.22 3.37
C LEU A 201 -14.49 4.22 3.58
N GLU A 202 -14.17 5.41 4.07
CA GLU A 202 -15.14 6.50 4.19
C GLU A 202 -15.71 6.91 2.82
N ALA A 203 -14.86 7.09 1.81
CA ALA A 203 -15.29 7.40 0.45
C ALA A 203 -16.18 6.29 -0.17
N ALA A 204 -15.97 5.03 0.24
CA ALA A 204 -16.81 3.90 -0.14
C ALA A 204 -18.13 3.82 0.66
N GLY A 205 -18.34 4.69 1.65
CA GLY A 205 -19.53 4.70 2.52
C GLY A 205 -19.48 3.71 3.69
N LEU A 206 -18.33 3.07 3.92
CA LEU A 206 -18.10 2.07 4.97
C LEU A 206 -17.39 2.71 6.18
N TRP A 207 -17.99 3.77 6.73
CA TRP A 207 -17.37 4.57 7.79
C TRP A 207 -17.16 3.78 9.09
N GLU A 208 -18.00 2.78 9.38
CA GLU A 208 -17.86 1.91 10.55
C GLU A 208 -16.56 1.09 10.51
N TRP A 209 -16.13 0.70 9.30
CA TRP A 209 -14.87 0.00 9.09
C TRP A 209 -13.69 0.96 9.06
N SER A 210 -13.90 2.20 8.63
CA SER A 210 -12.93 3.28 8.77
C SER A 210 -12.58 3.53 10.26
N VAL A 211 -13.58 3.54 11.15
CA VAL A 211 -13.35 3.58 12.61
C VAL A 211 -12.47 2.41 13.06
N PHE A 212 -12.78 1.19 12.62
CA PHE A 212 -11.98 0.01 12.95
C PHE A 212 -10.52 0.16 12.51
N VAL A 213 -10.26 0.68 11.32
CA VAL A 213 -8.90 0.93 10.83
C VAL A 213 -8.18 1.96 11.70
N LEU A 214 -8.82 3.09 12.03
CA LEU A 214 -8.24 4.15 12.85
C LEU A 214 -7.90 3.71 14.29
N LEU A 215 -8.63 2.73 14.84
CA LEU A 215 -8.32 2.18 16.17
C LEU A 215 -6.94 1.53 16.27
N HIS A 216 -6.33 1.21 15.14
CA HIS A 216 -4.99 0.62 15.10
C HIS A 216 -3.86 1.66 15.12
N ILE A 217 -4.15 2.95 15.16
CA ILE A 217 -3.14 4.00 15.35
C ILE A 217 -2.47 3.83 16.71
N ASP A 218 -1.14 3.82 16.73
CA ASP A 218 -0.34 3.62 17.96
C ASP A 218 -0.50 4.79 18.94
N CYS A 219 -0.37 6.02 18.43
CA CYS A 219 -0.48 7.25 19.22
C CYS A 219 -1.93 7.48 19.69
N GLU A 220 -2.16 7.42 20.99
CA GLU A 220 -3.48 7.59 21.60
C GLU A 220 -4.13 8.95 21.27
N LYS A 221 -3.36 10.04 21.31
CA LYS A 221 -3.87 11.39 21.02
C LYS A 221 -4.38 11.50 19.57
N THR A 222 -3.59 10.98 18.62
CA THR A 222 -3.96 10.98 17.20
C THR A 222 -5.14 10.05 16.94
N ARG A 223 -5.13 8.86 17.55
CA ARG A 223 -6.21 7.88 17.47
C ARG A 223 -7.54 8.47 17.92
N GLU A 224 -7.56 9.09 19.10
CA GLU A 224 -8.76 9.72 19.66
C GLU A 224 -9.26 10.85 18.74
N ALA A 225 -8.37 11.75 18.31
CA ALA A 225 -8.73 12.86 17.44
C ALA A 225 -9.31 12.39 16.10
N SER A 226 -8.67 11.40 15.45
CA SER A 226 -9.13 10.86 14.16
C SER A 226 -10.49 10.15 14.30
N VAL A 227 -10.67 9.34 15.35
CA VAL A 227 -11.95 8.63 15.59
C VAL A 227 -13.07 9.61 15.92
N LYS A 228 -12.84 10.59 16.79
CA LYS A 228 -13.83 11.63 17.12
C LYS A 228 -14.22 12.45 15.89
N CYS A 229 -13.25 12.84 15.06
CA CYS A 229 -13.49 13.57 13.82
C CYS A 229 -14.33 12.75 12.82
N LEU A 230 -14.07 11.44 12.69
CA LEU A 230 -14.86 10.56 11.83
C LEU A 230 -16.30 10.39 12.35
N ILE A 231 -16.46 10.12 13.64
CA ILE A 231 -17.78 9.98 14.28
C ILE A 231 -18.59 11.27 14.15
N GLY A 232 -17.99 12.43 14.43
CA GLY A 232 -18.65 13.74 14.32
C GLY A 232 -19.20 14.04 12.92
N ARG A 233 -18.61 13.47 11.86
CA ARG A 233 -19.07 13.67 10.47
C ARG A 233 -20.22 12.75 10.06
N HIS A 234 -20.27 11.53 10.61
CA HIS A 234 -21.21 10.47 10.19
C HIS A 234 -22.36 10.22 11.16
N VAL A 235 -22.28 10.76 12.37
CA VAL A 235 -23.37 10.70 13.34
C VAL A 235 -24.56 11.48 12.80
N SER A 236 -25.68 10.78 12.64
CA SER A 236 -26.92 11.41 12.22
C SER A 236 -27.45 12.27 13.36
N LEU A 237 -27.56 13.58 13.14
CA LEU A 237 -28.25 14.48 14.06
C LEU A 237 -29.70 14.01 14.20
N VAL A 238 -30.09 13.58 15.39
CA VAL A 238 -31.49 13.31 15.70
C VAL A 238 -32.17 14.65 15.84
N LEU A 239 -32.74 15.17 14.76
CA LEU A 239 -33.64 16.32 14.88
C LEU A 239 -34.81 15.89 15.78
N PRO A 240 -35.16 16.68 16.81
CA PRO A 240 -36.31 16.39 17.64
C PRO A 240 -37.54 16.21 16.75
N SER A 241 -38.25 15.09 16.92
CA SER A 241 -39.47 14.73 16.16
C SER A 241 -40.60 15.78 16.24
N GLY A 242 -40.42 16.86 17.02
CA GLY A 242 -41.31 18.01 17.09
C GLY A 242 -41.16 19.03 15.95
N LEU A 243 -40.10 19.01 15.14
CA LEU A 243 -39.93 19.97 14.03
C LEU A 243 -40.51 19.52 12.69
N LEU A 244 -40.80 18.22 12.50
CA LEU A 244 -41.37 17.70 11.26
C LEU A 244 -42.90 17.73 11.20
N ASN A 245 -43.58 18.04 12.30
CA ASN A 245 -45.05 17.98 12.38
C ASN A 245 -45.78 19.33 12.26
N ASN A 246 -45.09 20.45 12.05
CA ASN A 246 -45.73 21.79 12.03
C ASN A 246 -45.75 22.50 10.67
N SER A 247 -45.52 21.80 9.55
CA SER A 247 -45.60 22.43 8.21
C SER A 247 -47.01 22.53 7.63
N ASN A 248 -48.07 22.18 8.36
CA ASN A 248 -49.45 22.32 7.90
C ASN A 248 -50.38 22.84 9.00
N LYS A 249 -50.39 24.17 9.21
CA LYS A 249 -51.57 25.06 9.28
C LYS A 249 -51.21 26.44 9.83
N ASN A 250 -51.27 27.43 8.93
CA ASN A 250 -51.72 28.82 9.13
C ASN A 250 -51.58 29.45 10.52
N SER A 251 -50.62 30.37 10.69
CA SER A 251 -50.90 31.75 11.12
C SER A 251 -49.61 32.53 11.40
N SER A 252 -49.60 33.78 10.93
CA SER A 252 -48.66 34.85 11.20
C SER A 252 -48.62 35.26 12.68
N SER A 253 -47.43 35.35 13.27
CA SER A 253 -46.93 36.49 14.07
C SER A 253 -45.79 36.10 15.02
N CYS A 254 -44.85 37.03 15.18
CA CYS A 254 -43.91 37.19 16.30
C CYS A 254 -42.57 36.43 16.28
N LEU A 255 -41.57 37.17 15.78
CA LEU A 255 -40.16 37.15 16.19
C LEU A 255 -40.01 37.56 17.68
N SER A 256 -40.48 36.73 18.62
CA SER A 256 -40.21 36.93 20.05
C SER A 256 -39.80 35.67 20.82
N ASP A 257 -39.79 34.50 20.18
CA ASP A 257 -39.60 33.22 20.89
C ASP A 257 -38.16 32.69 20.86
N ILE A 258 -37.17 33.52 20.47
CA ILE A 258 -35.76 33.11 20.46
C ILE A 258 -35.22 32.91 21.89
N ASP A 259 -35.78 33.60 22.89
CA ASP A 259 -35.29 33.54 24.28
C ASP A 259 -35.91 32.42 25.13
N PHE A 260 -36.92 31.69 24.64
CA PHE A 260 -37.51 30.56 25.40
C PHE A 260 -36.89 29.19 25.06
N MET A 261 -36.06 29.12 24.01
CA MET A 261 -35.49 27.86 23.52
C MET A 261 -34.24 27.39 24.28
N SER A 262 -33.62 28.24 25.11
CA SER A 262 -32.42 27.89 25.89
C SER A 262 -32.73 27.10 27.18
N HIS A 263 -33.97 27.15 27.68
CA HIS A 263 -34.32 26.59 28.99
C HIS A 263 -35.08 25.25 28.94
N LYS A 264 -35.23 24.66 27.74
CA LYS A 264 -35.83 23.33 27.55
C LYS A 264 -34.89 22.38 26.81
N ILE A 265 -33.62 22.36 27.20
CA ILE A 265 -32.78 21.16 27.09
C ILE A 265 -33.28 20.19 28.17
N SER A 266 -34.54 19.77 28.07
CA SER A 266 -35.06 18.66 28.84
C SER A 266 -34.40 17.42 28.30
N LEU A 267 -33.63 16.74 29.16
CA LEU A 267 -33.05 15.41 28.99
C LEU A 267 -34.08 14.45 28.36
N LEU A 268 -34.18 14.44 27.04
CA LEU A 268 -34.92 13.42 26.30
C LEU A 268 -34.08 12.13 26.31
N PRO A 269 -34.74 10.97 26.26
CA PRO A 269 -34.08 9.68 26.40
C PRO A 269 -33.00 9.54 25.34
N THR A 270 -31.91 8.87 25.72
CA THR A 270 -30.75 8.64 24.87
C THR A 270 -31.18 8.30 23.45
N PRO A 271 -30.73 9.06 22.43
CA PRO A 271 -31.13 8.82 21.04
C PRO A 271 -30.80 7.38 20.67
N SER A 272 -31.78 6.65 20.11
CA SER A 272 -31.59 5.26 19.70
C SER A 272 -30.42 5.18 18.73
N LEU A 273 -29.43 4.34 19.04
CA LEU A 273 -28.26 4.15 18.19
C LEU A 273 -28.69 3.54 16.86
N THR A 274 -28.17 4.08 15.76
CA THR A 274 -28.35 3.47 14.43
C THR A 274 -27.61 2.12 14.37
N LYS A 275 -27.95 1.23 13.42
CA LYS A 275 -27.24 -0.05 13.24
C LYS A 275 -25.70 0.10 13.18
N PRO A 276 -25.13 1.03 12.39
CA PRO A 276 -23.67 1.21 12.36
C PRO A 276 -23.12 1.82 13.66
N GLU A 277 -23.82 2.76 14.31
CA GLU A 277 -23.42 3.27 15.63
C GLU A 277 -23.40 2.15 16.69
N SER A 278 -24.39 1.26 16.67
CA SER A 278 -24.44 0.11 17.58
C SER A 278 -23.30 -0.87 17.33
N PHE A 279 -22.85 -1.03 16.08
CA PHE A 279 -21.68 -1.84 15.74
C PHE A 279 -20.41 -1.22 16.33
N VAL A 280 -20.20 0.08 16.12
CA VAL A 280 -19.03 0.80 16.63
C VAL A 280 -18.95 0.76 18.16
N VAL A 281 -20.07 0.94 18.87
CA VAL A 281 -20.11 0.83 20.33
C VAL A 281 -19.92 -0.60 20.82
N ASN A 282 -20.74 -1.54 20.31
CA ASN A 282 -20.82 -2.88 20.90
C ASN A 282 -19.70 -3.82 20.44
N ARG A 283 -19.17 -3.64 19.23
CA ARG A 283 -18.12 -4.51 18.66
C ARG A 283 -16.73 -3.89 18.75
N LEU A 284 -16.60 -2.58 18.48
CA LEU A 284 -15.30 -1.92 18.46
C LEU A 284 -14.89 -1.32 19.81
N GLY A 285 -15.82 -1.26 20.78
CA GLY A 285 -15.55 -0.76 22.12
C GLY A 285 -15.40 0.75 22.21
N VAL A 286 -15.87 1.49 21.20
CA VAL A 286 -15.83 2.96 21.24
C VAL A 286 -16.78 3.48 22.33
N PRO A 287 -16.34 4.42 23.19
CA PRO A 287 -17.17 4.92 24.26
C PRO A 287 -18.48 5.57 23.78
N VAL A 288 -19.60 5.20 24.39
CA VAL A 288 -20.94 5.72 24.04
C VAL A 288 -21.02 7.24 24.18
N HIS A 289 -20.28 7.81 25.14
CA HIS A 289 -20.25 9.25 25.36
C HIS A 289 -19.71 10.03 24.16
N TRP A 290 -18.80 9.46 23.34
CA TRP A 290 -18.32 10.11 22.11
C TRP A 290 -19.41 10.25 21.05
N ILE A 291 -20.31 9.28 20.97
CA ILE A 291 -21.46 9.34 20.04
C ILE A 291 -22.49 10.35 20.56
N HIS A 292 -22.73 10.39 21.87
CA HIS A 292 -23.62 11.39 22.45
C HIS A 292 -23.07 12.81 22.30
N GLU A 293 -21.78 13.02 22.56
CA GLU A 293 -21.09 14.29 22.34
C GLU A 293 -21.19 14.75 20.89
N ALA A 294 -21.04 13.84 19.93
CA ALA A 294 -21.19 14.14 18.50
C ALA A 294 -22.63 14.45 18.05
N LYS A 295 -23.66 14.10 18.85
CA LYS A 295 -25.08 14.38 18.56
C LYS A 295 -25.56 15.72 19.11
N VAL A 296 -24.81 16.35 20.00
CA VAL A 296 -25.13 17.63 20.66
C VAL A 296 -24.64 18.79 19.79
#